data_AF-A0A267MJJ1-F1
#
_entry.id   AF-A0A267MJJ1-F1
#
_cell.length_a   1.000
_cell.length_b   1.000
_cell.length_c   1.000
_cell.angle_alpha   90.00
_cell.angle_beta   90.00
_cell.angle_gamma   90.00
#
_symmetry.space_group_name_H-M   'P 1'
#
loop_
_entity.id
_entity.type
_entity.pdbx_description
1 polymer ?
#
loop_
_entity_poly.entity_id
_entity_poly.type
_entity_poly.pdbx_seq_one_letter_code
_entity_poly.pdbx_strand_id
1 'polypeptide(L)'
;MEHDFSKEALDILCKYPWKGNVRELKHVIERLVVIVDVFIIDVEHLPKTLFSITPVLKKDETEFDFKNKNFKEYLEEYEEKLIKSAYSKYKTSVSVSKNIGISQSKAYRLIRRYIKE
;
A
#
# COMPACT_ATOMS: atom_id res chain seq x y z
N MET A 1 -19.81 27.70 -12.00
CA MET A 1 -18.82 28.11 -11.00
C MET A 1 -17.47 27.90 -11.65
N GLU A 2 -16.64 28.92 -11.65
CA GLU A 2 -15.24 28.79 -12.07
C GLU A 2 -14.43 28.50 -10.81
N HIS A 3 -13.61 27.45 -10.89
CA HIS A 3 -12.68 27.06 -9.84
C HIS A 3 -11.29 27.09 -10.45
N ASP A 4 -10.37 27.81 -9.82
CA ASP A 4 -8.95 27.75 -10.12
C ASP A 4 -8.26 26.75 -9.19
N PHE A 5 -7.09 26.26 -9.61
CA PHE A 5 -6.27 25.37 -8.78
C PHE A 5 -5.04 26.12 -8.27
N SER A 6 -4.65 25.87 -7.02
CA SER A 6 -3.33 26.30 -6.55
C SER A 6 -2.23 25.58 -7.34
N LYS A 7 -1.05 26.20 -7.42
CA LYS A 7 0.09 25.63 -8.15
C LYS A 7 0.52 24.29 -7.55
N GLU A 8 0.43 24.18 -6.23
CA GLU A 8 0.76 23.02 -5.43
C GLU A 8 -0.24 21.88 -5.70
N ALA A 9 -1.53 22.19 -5.77
CA ALA A 9 -2.57 21.21 -6.13
C ALA A 9 -2.37 20.68 -7.55
N LEU A 10 -2.05 21.56 -8.51
CA LEU A 10 -1.75 21.17 -9.90
C LEU A 10 -0.52 20.25 -9.98
N ASP A 11 0.55 20.58 -9.25
CA ASP A 11 1.77 19.77 -9.23
C ASP A 11 1.50 18.34 -8.74
N ILE A 12 0.64 18.18 -7.73
CA ILE A 12 0.23 16.85 -7.23
C ILE A 12 -0.60 16.10 -8.29
N LEU A 13 -1.58 16.75 -8.91
CA LEU A 13 -2.41 16.15 -9.94
C LEU A 13 -1.59 15.70 -11.17
N CYS A 14 -0.57 16.48 -11.54
CA CYS A 14 0.34 16.16 -12.65
C CYS A 14 1.32 15.03 -12.31
N LYS A 15 1.76 14.92 -11.05
CA LYS A 15 2.69 13.87 -10.61
C LYS A 15 2.02 12.54 -10.30
N TYR A 16 0.70 12.53 -10.09
CA TYR A 16 -0.03 11.31 -9.77
C TYR A 16 -0.08 10.37 -11.00
N PRO A 17 0.37 9.11 -10.88
CA PRO A 17 0.28 8.12 -11.93
C PRO A 17 -1.16 7.62 -12.00
N TRP A 18 -1.96 8.24 -12.87
CA TRP A 18 -3.33 7.86 -13.17
C TRP A 18 -3.40 6.48 -13.84
N LYS A 19 -3.31 5.40 -13.04
CA LYS A 19 -3.26 4.00 -13.51
C LYS A 19 -4.50 3.59 -14.31
N GLY A 20 -5.66 4.19 -14.03
CA GLY A 20 -6.93 3.92 -14.75
C GLY A 20 -7.24 4.84 -15.94
N ASN A 21 -6.23 5.52 -16.51
CA ASN A 21 -6.34 6.51 -17.58
C ASN A 21 -7.03 7.83 -17.15
N VAL A 22 -7.23 8.74 -18.11
CA VAL A 22 -7.84 10.08 -17.96
C VAL A 22 -9.23 10.07 -17.30
N ARG A 23 -9.94 8.92 -17.25
CA ARG A 23 -11.23 8.81 -16.54
C ARG A 23 -11.10 8.98 -15.03
N GLU A 24 -10.02 8.50 -14.42
CA GLU A 24 -9.78 8.68 -12.98
C GLU A 24 -9.58 10.16 -12.65
N LEU A 25 -8.74 10.84 -13.42
CA LEU A 25 -8.55 12.29 -13.31
C LEU A 25 -9.90 13.01 -13.48
N LYS A 26 -10.68 12.67 -14.51
CA LYS A 26 -12.01 13.26 -14.74
C LYS A 26 -12.92 13.09 -13.52
N HIS A 27 -13.06 11.89 -12.96
CA HIS A 27 -13.91 11.66 -11.79
C HIS A 27 -13.45 12.46 -10.56
N VAL A 28 -12.12 12.58 -10.37
CA VAL A 28 -11.56 13.39 -9.29
C VAL A 28 -11.90 14.86 -9.48
N ILE A 29 -11.72 15.41 -10.68
CA ILE A 29 -12.05 16.81 -10.98
C ILE A 29 -13.56 17.07 -10.86
N GLU A 30 -14.41 16.19 -11.40
CA GLU A 30 -15.87 16.30 -11.28
C GLU A 30 -16.30 16.33 -9.81
N ARG A 31 -15.71 15.47 -8.99
CA ARG A 31 -15.98 15.44 -7.56
C ARG A 31 -15.50 16.70 -6.85
N LEU A 32 -14.34 17.23 -7.22
CA LEU A 32 -13.78 18.45 -6.62
C LEU A 32 -14.67 19.66 -6.90
N VAL A 33 -15.11 19.84 -8.15
CA VAL A 33 -15.99 20.96 -8.53
C VAL A 33 -17.34 20.92 -7.80
N VAL A 34 -17.81 19.73 -7.42
CA VAL A 34 -19.09 19.56 -6.69
C VAL A 34 -18.95 19.75 -5.18
N ILE A 35 -17.82 19.33 -4.59
CA ILE A 35 -17.65 19.30 -3.12
C ILE A 35 -17.01 20.60 -2.60
N VAL A 36 -16.19 21.25 -3.43
CA VAL A 36 -15.40 22.40 -3.01
C VAL A 36 -16.19 23.67 -3.31
N ASP A 37 -16.70 24.32 -2.27
CA ASP A 37 -17.45 25.58 -2.39
C ASP A 37 -16.55 26.83 -2.45
N VAL A 38 -15.24 26.66 -2.61
CA VAL A 38 -14.26 27.76 -2.70
C VAL A 38 -13.77 27.98 -4.13
N PHE A 39 -13.42 29.23 -4.45
CA PHE A 39 -12.92 29.60 -5.79
C PHE A 39 -11.56 28.98 -6.13
N ILE A 40 -10.71 28.70 -5.13
CA ILE A 40 -9.37 28.12 -5.33
C ILE A 40 -9.30 26.75 -4.66
N ILE A 41 -9.14 25.70 -5.46
CA ILE A 41 -8.90 24.34 -5.01
C ILE A 41 -7.42 24.22 -4.61
N ASP A 42 -7.19 24.23 -3.30
CA ASP A 42 -5.88 24.01 -2.70
C ASP A 42 -5.64 22.54 -2.30
N VAL A 43 -4.40 22.22 -1.93
CA VAL A 43 -3.90 20.90 -1.54
C VAL A 43 -4.81 20.19 -0.53
N GLU A 44 -5.34 20.90 0.46
CA GLU A 44 -6.22 20.34 1.49
C GLU A 44 -7.57 19.81 0.97
N HIS A 45 -8.01 20.28 -0.19
CA HIS A 45 -9.25 19.87 -0.85
C HIS A 45 -9.07 18.61 -1.70
N LEU A 46 -7.83 18.28 -2.06
CA LEU A 46 -7.54 17.11 -2.87
C LEU A 46 -7.80 15.80 -2.10
N PRO A 47 -8.25 14.72 -2.77
CA PRO A 47 -8.41 13.43 -2.13
C PRO A 47 -7.11 12.95 -1.47
N LYS A 48 -7.20 12.45 -0.23
CA LYS A 48 -6.07 11.87 0.53
C LYS A 48 -5.32 10.75 -0.24
N THR A 49 -6.00 10.11 -1.19
CA THR A 49 -5.41 9.09 -2.07
C THR A 49 -4.32 9.66 -3.00
N LEU A 50 -4.40 10.94 -3.36
CA LEU A 50 -3.38 11.63 -4.18
C LEU A 50 -2.08 11.90 -3.39
N PHE A 51 -2.21 12.10 -2.07
CA PHE A 51 -1.09 12.32 -1.15
C PHE A 51 -0.36 11.07 -0.72
N SER A 52 -0.87 9.89 -1.08
CA SER A 52 -0.22 8.62 -0.78
C SER A 52 1.11 8.43 -1.53
N ILE A 53 1.48 9.40 -2.40
CA ILE A 53 2.75 9.52 -3.10
C ILE A 53 3.64 10.57 -2.43
N THR A 54 3.73 10.56 -1.10
CA THR A 54 5.00 10.94 -0.48
C THR A 54 6.08 9.98 -1.00
N PRO A 55 7.31 10.44 -1.30
CA PRO A 55 8.42 9.60 -1.77
C PRO A 55 9.00 8.73 -0.65
N VAL A 56 8.15 8.15 0.19
CA VAL A 56 8.44 6.87 0.79
C VAL A 56 7.95 5.87 -0.24
N LEU A 57 8.90 5.27 -0.94
CA LEU A 57 8.76 4.09 -1.78
C LEU A 57 7.94 3.00 -1.06
N LYS A 58 6.62 3.15 -1.00
CA LYS A 58 5.73 2.01 -0.99
C LYS A 58 5.84 1.47 -2.40
N LYS A 59 6.89 0.66 -2.61
CA LYS A 59 6.85 -0.40 -3.63
C LYS A 59 5.43 -0.93 -3.58
N ASP A 60 4.67 -0.66 -4.65
CA ASP A 60 3.46 -1.41 -4.88
C ASP A 60 3.86 -2.88 -4.70
N GLU A 61 3.35 -3.54 -3.68
CA GLU A 61 3.65 -4.94 -3.36
C GLU A 61 3.13 -5.90 -4.45
N THR A 62 2.73 -5.35 -5.61
CA THR A 62 2.05 -6.03 -6.71
C THR A 62 2.93 -6.23 -7.95
N GLU A 63 4.15 -5.68 -8.00
CA GLU A 63 5.09 -5.97 -9.09
C GLU A 63 6.08 -7.08 -8.70
N PHE A 64 5.93 -8.22 -9.38
CA PHE A 64 6.88 -9.32 -9.30
C PHE A 64 8.03 -9.08 -10.30
N ASP A 65 9.23 -8.87 -9.77
CA ASP A 65 10.50 -8.91 -10.50
C ASP A 65 10.91 -10.35 -10.83
N PHE A 66 10.33 -10.88 -11.90
CA PHE A 66 10.65 -12.20 -12.42
C PHE A 66 12.07 -12.32 -13.00
N LYS A 67 12.83 -11.23 -13.13
CA LYS A 67 14.22 -11.28 -13.64
C LYS A 67 15.20 -11.64 -12.52
N ASN A 68 14.97 -11.12 -11.32
CA ASN A 68 15.89 -11.29 -10.19
C ASN A 68 15.39 -12.25 -9.12
N LYS A 69 14.10 -12.61 -9.13
CA LYS A 69 13.52 -13.55 -8.17
C LYS A 69 12.69 -14.62 -8.85
N ASN A 70 12.88 -15.85 -8.42
CA ASN A 70 12.05 -16.98 -8.81
C ASN A 70 10.87 -17.16 -7.84
N PHE A 71 9.91 -18.00 -8.24
CA PHE A 71 8.70 -18.30 -7.48
C PHE A 71 8.97 -18.74 -6.03
N LYS A 72 10.02 -19.54 -5.82
CA LYS A 72 10.36 -20.06 -4.49
C LYS A 72 10.85 -18.93 -3.57
N GLU A 73 11.66 -18.01 -4.09
CA GLU A 73 12.15 -16.86 -3.32
C GLU A 73 11.01 -15.93 -2.92
N TYR A 74 10.03 -15.73 -3.80
CA TYR A 74 8.80 -14.98 -3.46
C TYR A 74 8.01 -15.64 -2.34
N LEU A 75 7.82 -16.95 -2.41
CA LEU A 75 7.13 -17.69 -1.35
C LEU A 75 7.88 -17.60 -0.02
N GLU A 76 9.20 -17.72 -0.02
CA GLU A 76 10.01 -17.65 1.19
C GLU A 76 9.93 -16.26 1.85
N GLU A 77 10.01 -15.17 1.07
CA GLU A 77 9.87 -13.81 1.59
C GLU A 77 8.47 -13.56 2.15
N TYR A 78 7.44 -14.04 1.45
CA TYR A 78 6.06 -13.91 1.92
C TYR A 78 5.82 -14.71 3.20
N GLU A 79 6.32 -15.94 3.27
CA GLU A 79 6.24 -16.80 4.46
C GLU A 79 6.98 -16.17 5.65
N GLU A 80 8.15 -15.59 5.42
CA GLU A 80 8.89 -14.85 6.44
C GLU A 80 8.10 -13.65 6.99
N LYS A 81 7.57 -12.79 6.12
CA LYS A 81 6.75 -11.63 6.52
C LYS A 81 5.50 -12.05 7.30
N LEU A 82 4.83 -13.10 6.83
CA LEU A 82 3.65 -13.65 7.49
C LEU A 82 3.98 -14.15 8.89
N ILE A 83 5.08 -14.90 9.06
CA ILE A 83 5.46 -15.47 10.36
C ILE A 83 5.95 -14.40 11.32
N LYS A 84 6.75 -13.43 10.87
CA LYS A 84 7.19 -12.30 11.70
C LYS A 84 6.00 -11.48 12.21
N SER A 85 5.04 -11.17 11.34
CA SER A 85 3.84 -10.41 11.71
C SER A 85 2.93 -11.21 12.66
N ALA A 86 2.71 -12.49 12.41
CA ALA A 86 1.90 -13.35 13.26
C ALA A 86 2.55 -13.53 14.65
N TYR A 87 3.85 -13.80 14.71
CA TYR A 87 4.54 -13.96 15.98
C TYR A 87 4.61 -12.67 16.79
N SER A 88 4.77 -11.51 16.13
CA SER A 88 4.74 -10.22 16.82
C SER A 88 3.44 -10.02 17.60
N LYS A 89 2.29 -10.46 17.03
CA LYS A 89 0.95 -10.36 17.65
C LYS A 89 0.69 -11.45 18.68
N TYR A 90 1.03 -12.70 18.38
CA TYR A 90 0.57 -13.86 19.16
C TYR A 90 1.64 -14.49 20.08
N LYS A 91 2.91 -14.10 19.91
CA LYS A 91 4.11 -14.43 20.75
C LYS A 91 4.45 -15.91 20.99
N THR A 92 3.57 -16.84 20.64
CA THR A 92 3.72 -18.27 20.93
C THR A 92 3.41 -19.11 19.69
N SER A 93 4.14 -20.22 19.50
CA SER A 93 3.95 -21.11 18.35
C SER A 93 2.53 -21.69 18.28
N VAL A 94 1.92 -21.99 19.43
CA VAL A 94 0.54 -22.48 19.55
C VAL A 94 -0.47 -21.43 19.07
N SER A 95 -0.32 -20.18 19.51
CA SER A 95 -1.26 -19.12 19.14
C SER A 95 -1.07 -18.70 17.68
N VAL A 96 0.17 -18.65 17.20
CA VAL A 96 0.46 -18.42 15.77
C VAL A 96 -0.19 -19.50 14.92
N SER A 97 0.02 -20.78 15.24
CA SER A 97 -0.50 -21.90 14.43
C SER A 97 -2.03 -21.88 14.32
N LYS A 98 -2.72 -21.59 15.42
CA LYS A 98 -4.19 -21.47 15.43
C LYS A 98 -4.69 -20.30 14.58
N ASN A 99 -4.05 -19.14 14.66
CA ASN A 99 -4.55 -17.94 13.99
C ASN A 99 -4.23 -17.88 12.49
N ILE A 100 -3.15 -18.52 12.02
CA ILE A 100 -2.79 -18.55 10.59
C ILE A 100 -3.14 -19.88 9.90
N GLY A 101 -3.71 -20.85 10.63
CA GLY A 101 -4.22 -22.10 10.06
C GLY A 101 -3.15 -23.10 9.64
N ILE A 102 -2.03 -23.20 10.37
CA ILE A 102 -0.99 -24.21 10.12
C ILE A 102 -0.80 -25.14 11.31
N SER A 103 -0.08 -26.25 11.13
CA SER A 103 0.28 -27.12 12.25
C SER A 103 1.23 -26.41 13.23
N GLN A 104 1.12 -26.72 14.52
CA GLN A 104 2.01 -26.17 15.56
C GLN A 104 3.48 -26.47 15.25
N SER A 105 3.79 -27.68 14.77
CA SER A 105 5.16 -28.07 14.38
C SER A 105 5.70 -27.22 13.22
N LYS A 106 4.85 -26.88 12.22
CA LYS A 106 5.23 -25.97 11.13
C LYS A 106 5.47 -24.55 11.67
N ALA A 107 4.55 -24.03 12.48
CA ALA A 107 4.70 -22.71 13.11
C ALA A 107 6.01 -22.62 13.93
N TYR A 108 6.30 -23.64 14.74
CA TYR A 108 7.53 -23.71 15.52
C TYR A 108 8.80 -23.69 14.64
N ARG A 109 8.83 -24.50 13.57
CA ARG A 109 9.96 -24.53 12.63
C ARG A 109 10.18 -23.18 11.95
N LEU A 110 9.11 -22.51 11.53
CA LEU A 110 9.20 -21.20 10.85
C LEU A 110 9.59 -20.09 11.81
N ILE A 111 9.03 -20.05 13.02
CA ILE A 111 9.42 -19.10 14.07
C ILE A 111 10.91 -19.24 14.37
N ARG A 112 11.39 -20.48 14.53
CA ARG A 112 12.82 -20.75 14.76
C ARG A 112 13.70 -20.34 13.56
N ARG A 113 13.18 -20.42 12.34
CA ARG A 113 13.92 -20.04 11.11
C ARG A 113 14.02 -18.53 10.93
N TYR A 114 12.97 -17.77 11.30
CA TYR A 114 12.86 -16.35 10.93
C TYR A 114 12.94 -15.34 12.08
N ILE A 115 12.87 -15.80 13.34
CA ILE A 115 12.77 -14.92 14.52
C ILE A 115 13.95 -15.09 15.48
N LYS A 116 14.62 -16.24 15.45
CA LYS A 116 15.85 -16.43 16.21
C LYS A 116 17.03 -15.86 15.43
N GLU A 117 17.55 -14.73 15.90
CA GLU A 117 18.99 -14.47 15.92
C GLU A 117 19.66 -15.40 16.95
#